data_AF-A0A2V8CTE9-F1
#
_entry.id   AF-A0A2V8CTE9-F1
#
_cell.length_a   1.000
_cell.length_b   1.000
_cell.length_c   1.000
_cell.angle_alpha   90.00
_cell.angle_beta   90.00
_cell.angle_gamma   90.00
#
_symmetry.space_group_name_H-M   'P 1'
#
loop_
_entity.id
_entity.type
_entity.pdbx_description
1 polymer ?
#
loop_
_entity_poly.entity_id
_entity_poly.type
_entity_poly.pdbx_seq_one_letter_code
_entity_poly.pdbx_strand_id
1 'polypeptide(L)'
;MCLRHRATQFAFTDAIWAKYGKALGESEEFTDPKTGVAPVVNVFKADLDVQVKRGVHFAVCNMSTHRLARFIARKLDGNEDNIYKELTGNAIVNAHFVPAGIIAVNHAQERGYSIAYVG
;
A
#
# COMPACT_ATOMS: atom_id res chain seq x y z
N MET A 1 -10.82 -4.80 3.65
CA MET A 1 -10.51 -3.38 3.33
C MET A 1 -9.70 -3.32 2.04
N CYS A 2 -9.86 -2.28 1.21
CA CYS A 2 -9.14 -2.18 -0.08
C CYS A 2 -8.12 -1.03 -0.06
N LEU A 3 -6.83 -1.37 -0.08
CA LEU A 3 -5.71 -0.45 -0.20
C LEU A 3 -5.43 -0.21 -1.68
N ARG A 4 -6.06 0.82 -2.23
CA ARG A 4 -5.99 1.18 -3.65
C ARG A 4 -5.43 2.57 -3.88
N HIS A 5 -4.89 2.80 -5.08
CA HIS A 5 -4.34 4.09 -5.48
C HIS A 5 -3.34 4.61 -4.42
N ARG A 6 -3.58 5.79 -3.85
CA ARG A 6 -2.66 6.44 -2.90
C ARG A 6 -2.47 5.64 -1.62
N ALA A 7 -3.47 4.84 -1.23
CA ALA A 7 -3.41 4.02 -0.02
C ALA A 7 -2.51 2.79 -0.17
N THR A 8 -2.13 2.41 -1.40
CA THR A 8 -1.35 1.20 -1.67
C THR A 8 0.01 1.20 -0.96
N GLN A 9 0.65 2.35 -0.81
CA GLN A 9 1.94 2.48 -0.12
C GLN A 9 1.90 2.04 1.36
N PHE A 10 0.73 2.11 2.00
CA PHE A 10 0.55 1.69 3.39
C PHE A 10 0.30 0.18 3.52
N ALA A 11 0.30 -0.57 2.41
CA ALA A 11 0.25 -2.02 2.42
C ALA A 11 1.61 -2.67 2.74
N PHE A 12 2.68 -1.89 2.91
CA PHE A 12 4.04 -2.40 3.09
C PHE A 12 4.55 -2.23 4.52
N THR A 13 5.48 -3.10 4.91
CA THR A 13 6.10 -3.10 6.25
C THR A 13 7.07 -1.94 6.45
N ASP A 14 7.51 -1.74 7.70
CA ASP A 14 8.50 -0.70 8.03
C ASP A 14 9.84 -0.91 7.35
N ALA A 15 10.19 -2.15 6.95
CA ALA A 15 11.41 -2.40 6.18
C ALA A 15 11.40 -1.68 4.82
N ILE A 16 10.24 -1.67 4.16
CA ILE A 16 10.02 -0.92 2.91
C ILE A 16 10.03 0.58 3.16
N TRP A 17 9.38 1.04 4.23
CA TRP A 17 9.37 2.47 4.57
C TRP A 17 10.75 2.98 5.00
N ALA A 18 11.55 2.18 5.68
CA ALA A 18 12.92 2.57 6.06
C ALA A 18 13.81 2.74 4.81
N LYS A 19 13.60 1.90 3.78
CA LYS A 19 14.39 1.92 2.55
C LYS A 19 13.89 2.93 1.51
N TYR A 20 12.57 3.02 1.32
CA TYR A 20 11.93 3.75 0.24
C TYR A 20 11.03 4.90 0.71
N GLY A 21 10.96 5.17 2.02
CA GLY A 21 10.03 6.13 2.62
C GLY A 21 10.05 7.53 2.02
N LYS A 22 11.24 8.03 1.63
CA LYS A 22 11.37 9.28 0.89
C LYS A 22 10.65 9.23 -0.46
N ALA A 23 10.89 8.19 -1.26
CA ALA A 23 10.25 8.04 -2.56
C ALA A 23 8.74 7.75 -2.43
N LEU A 24 8.33 6.97 -1.43
CA LEU A 24 6.92 6.70 -1.15
C LEU A 24 6.18 7.99 -0.76
N GLY A 25 6.73 8.73 0.20
CA GLY A 25 6.20 10.03 0.63
C GLY A 25 6.09 11.03 -0.53
N GLU A 26 7.14 11.18 -1.34
CA GLU A 26 7.10 12.04 -2.53
C GLU A 26 6.04 11.59 -3.55
N SER A 27 5.79 10.29 -3.70
CA SER A 27 4.88 9.75 -4.72
C SER A 27 3.42 10.14 -4.55
N GLU A 28 3.03 10.55 -3.33
CA GLU A 28 1.66 10.95 -2.98
C GLU A 28 1.63 12.25 -2.14
N GLU A 29 2.72 13.02 -2.15
CA GLU A 29 2.88 14.25 -1.36
C GLU A 29 2.57 14.04 0.14
N PHE A 30 2.96 12.87 0.66
CA PHE A 30 2.68 12.43 2.01
C PHE A 30 3.87 12.70 2.93
N THR A 31 3.60 13.40 4.04
CA THR A 31 4.53 13.58 5.15
C THR A 31 3.93 12.98 6.41
N ASP A 32 4.79 12.56 7.34
CA ASP A 32 4.34 12.11 8.65
C ASP A 32 3.66 13.28 9.37
N PRO A 33 2.36 13.18 9.74
CA PRO A 33 1.63 14.27 10.38
C PRO A 33 2.25 14.77 11.69
N LYS A 34 3.07 13.94 12.35
CA LYS A 34 3.72 14.29 13.62
C LYS A 34 5.01 15.08 13.43
N THR A 35 5.74 14.79 12.36
CA THR A 35 7.12 15.29 12.17
C THR A 35 7.26 16.22 10.97
N GLY A 36 6.31 16.22 10.03
CA GLY A 36 6.32 17.03 8.82
C GLY A 36 7.37 16.60 7.78
N VAL A 37 8.03 15.46 7.98
CA VAL A 37 9.04 14.92 7.08
C VAL A 37 8.57 13.63 6.41
N ALA A 38 9.29 13.17 5.39
CA ALA A 38 8.98 11.90 4.75
C ALA A 38 9.04 10.76 5.79
N PRO A 39 7.98 9.93 5.91
CA PRO A 39 7.97 8.85 6.89
C PRO A 39 9.04 7.80 6.55
N VAL A 40 9.68 7.26 7.59
CA VAL A 40 10.58 6.09 7.50
C VAL A 40 9.95 4.83 8.08
N VAL A 41 8.71 4.94 8.55
CA VAL A 41 7.88 3.84 9.08
C VAL A 41 6.50 3.95 8.48
N ASN A 42 5.75 2.84 8.46
CA ASN A 42 4.36 2.89 8.06
C ASN A 42 3.52 3.49 9.19
N VAL A 43 3.13 4.76 9.05
CA VAL A 43 2.42 5.50 10.11
C VAL A 43 1.06 4.89 10.47
N PHE A 44 0.46 4.09 9.59
CA PHE A 44 -0.82 3.42 9.83
C PHE A 44 -0.66 1.98 10.33
N LYS A 45 0.58 1.48 10.50
CA LYS A 45 0.83 0.09 10.89
C LYS A 45 0.03 -0.34 12.13
N ALA A 46 0.05 0.46 13.19
CA ALA A 46 -0.64 0.11 14.43
C ALA A 46 -2.16 -0.05 14.23
N ASP A 47 -2.79 0.86 13.47
CA ASP A 47 -4.22 0.78 13.17
C ASP A 47 -4.54 -0.41 12.26
N LEU A 48 -3.68 -0.70 11.29
CA LEU A 48 -3.80 -1.86 10.42
C LEU A 48 -3.68 -3.17 11.21
N ASP A 49 -2.74 -3.27 12.14
CA ASP A 49 -2.55 -4.44 13.01
C ASP A 49 -3.77 -4.67 13.91
N VAL A 50 -4.44 -3.62 14.38
CA VAL A 50 -5.73 -3.72 15.08
C VAL A 50 -6.79 -4.34 14.16
N GLN A 51 -6.86 -3.94 12.88
CA GLN A 51 -7.81 -4.54 11.93
C GLN A 51 -7.46 -6.01 11.62
N VAL A 52 -6.17 -6.35 11.49
CA VAL A 52 -5.72 -7.75 11.32
C VAL A 52 -6.21 -8.62 12.48
N LYS A 53 -6.05 -8.15 13.72
CA LYS A 53 -6.51 -8.86 14.92
C LYS A 53 -8.03 -9.08 14.96
N ARG A 54 -8.79 -8.23 14.25
CA ARG A 54 -10.25 -8.37 14.08
C ARG A 54 -10.62 -9.29 12.91
N GLY A 55 -9.65 -9.89 12.23
CA GLY A 55 -9.87 -10.78 11.09
C GLY A 55 -10.04 -10.05 9.75
N VAL A 56 -9.67 -8.77 9.66
CA VAL A 56 -9.77 -8.04 8.39
C VAL A 56 -8.69 -8.52 7.41
N HIS A 57 -9.13 -8.76 6.18
CA HIS A 57 -8.26 -9.00 5.02
C HIS A 57 -8.09 -7.71 4.21
N PHE A 58 -6.90 -7.51 3.64
CA PHE A 58 -6.58 -6.36 2.80
C PHE A 58 -6.46 -6.77 1.34
N ALA A 59 -7.28 -6.18 0.47
CA ALA A 59 -7.05 -6.23 -0.97
C ALA A 59 -6.08 -5.11 -1.34
N VAL A 60 -4.96 -5.44 -1.98
CA VAL A 60 -3.91 -4.49 -2.38
C VAL A 60 -3.89 -4.35 -3.89
N CYS A 61 -3.96 -3.11 -4.38
CA CYS A 61 -4.01 -2.85 -5.82
C CYS A 61 -2.66 -3.15 -6.50
N ASN A 62 -2.62 -4.20 -7.32
CA ASN A 62 -1.38 -4.60 -7.99
C ASN A 62 -0.91 -3.57 -9.03
N MET A 63 -1.85 -2.99 -9.81
CA MET A 63 -1.52 -1.88 -10.73
C MET A 63 -0.84 -0.71 -10.01
N SER A 64 -1.31 -0.35 -8.82
CA SER A 64 -0.69 0.73 -8.05
C SER A 64 0.63 0.32 -7.42
N THR A 65 0.82 -0.98 -7.15
CA THR A 65 2.10 -1.53 -6.68
C THR A 65 3.17 -1.43 -7.76
N HIS A 66 2.83 -1.78 -9.01
CA HIS A 66 3.71 -1.53 -10.16
C HIS A 66 3.99 -0.03 -10.37
N ARG A 67 2.97 0.85 -10.24
CA ARG A 67 3.18 2.30 -10.29
C ARG A 67 4.23 2.76 -9.27
N LEU A 68 4.12 2.29 -8.02
CA LEU A 68 5.08 2.60 -6.96
C LEU A 68 6.47 2.05 -7.27
N ALA A 69 6.57 0.79 -7.70
CA ALA A 69 7.84 0.18 -8.10
C ALA A 69 8.54 0.99 -9.20
N ARG A 70 7.79 1.39 -10.23
CA ARG A 70 8.30 2.23 -11.33
C ARG A 70 8.74 3.61 -10.86
N PHE A 71 7.99 4.23 -9.95
CA PHE A 71 8.35 5.53 -9.39
C PHE A 71 9.64 5.45 -8.59
N ILE A 72 9.76 4.46 -7.71
CA ILE A 72 10.97 4.21 -6.90
C ILE A 72 12.16 3.89 -7.81
N ALA A 73 11.98 3.03 -8.81
CA ALA A 73 13.00 2.67 -9.78
C ALA A 73 13.58 3.90 -10.49
N ARG A 74 12.72 4.82 -10.96
CA ARG A 74 13.16 6.07 -11.60
C ARG A 74 13.92 7.00 -10.66
N LYS A 75 13.56 7.03 -9.38
CA LYS A 75 14.18 7.90 -8.37
C LYS A 75 15.53 7.40 -7.88
N LEU A 76 15.71 6.08 -7.84
CA LEU A 76 16.89 5.43 -7.28
C LEU A 76 17.76 4.74 -8.35
N ASP A 77 17.47 4.96 -9.63
CA ASP A 77 18.12 4.31 -10.77
C ASP A 77 18.15 2.77 -10.65
N GLY A 78 17.02 2.20 -10.22
CA GLY A 78 16.86 0.79 -9.90
C GLY A 78 16.07 0.00 -10.95
N ASN A 79 16.04 -1.33 -10.77
CA ASN A 79 15.22 -2.22 -11.60
C ASN A 79 13.79 -2.36 -11.00
N GLU A 80 12.77 -2.07 -11.81
CA GLU A 80 11.36 -2.10 -11.41
C GLU A 80 10.90 -3.48 -10.91
N ASP A 81 11.28 -4.57 -11.61
CA ASP A 81 10.86 -5.93 -11.25
C ASP A 81 11.44 -6.36 -9.90
N ASN A 82 12.68 -5.98 -9.61
CA ASN A 82 13.32 -6.27 -8.33
C ASN A 82 12.63 -5.50 -7.19
N ILE A 83 12.32 -4.21 -7.40
CA ILE A 83 11.59 -3.41 -6.40
C ILE A 83 10.18 -3.96 -6.20
N TYR A 84 9.48 -4.35 -7.27
CA TYR A 84 8.16 -4.95 -7.17
C TYR A 84 8.16 -6.24 -6.35
N LYS A 85 9.12 -7.14 -6.60
CA LYS A 85 9.31 -8.37 -5.81
C LYS A 85 9.59 -8.06 -4.35
N GLU A 86 10.39 -7.03 -4.07
CA GLU A 86 10.69 -6.61 -2.71
C GLU A 86 9.45 -6.03 -2.01
N LEU A 87 8.66 -5.18 -2.69
CA LEU A 87 7.41 -4.62 -2.17
C LEU A 87 6.40 -5.73 -1.83
N THR A 88 6.17 -6.65 -2.77
CA THR A 88 5.20 -7.75 -2.59
C THR A 88 5.65 -8.77 -1.54
N GLY A 89 6.96 -9.03 -1.43
CA GLY A 89 7.55 -9.86 -0.37
C GLY A 89 7.48 -9.23 1.03
N ASN A 90 7.31 -7.90 1.11
CA ASN A 90 7.24 -7.14 2.36
C ASN A 90 5.88 -6.46 2.56
N ALA A 91 4.81 -7.13 2.16
CA ALA A 91 3.44 -6.69 2.43
C ALA A 91 3.05 -6.95 3.90
N ILE A 92 2.06 -6.20 4.39
CA ILE A 92 1.46 -6.42 5.71
C ILE A 92 0.74 -7.77 5.79
N VAL A 93 0.50 -8.24 7.01
CA VAL A 93 -0.25 -9.49 7.26
C VAL A 93 -1.66 -9.40 6.67
N ASN A 94 -2.16 -10.53 6.16
CA ASN A 94 -3.47 -10.65 5.48
C ASN A 94 -3.63 -9.77 4.22
N ALA A 95 -2.53 -9.35 3.59
CA ALA A 95 -2.56 -8.69 2.29
C ALA A 95 -2.75 -9.69 1.14
N HIS A 96 -3.67 -9.36 0.24
CA HIS A 96 -4.00 -10.11 -0.97
C HIS A 96 -3.85 -9.17 -2.17
N PHE A 97 -2.87 -9.42 -3.03
CA PHE A 97 -2.68 -8.63 -4.24
C PHE A 97 -3.77 -9.00 -5.25
N VAL A 98 -4.54 -8.00 -5.65
CA VAL A 98 -5.59 -8.11 -6.67
C VAL A 98 -5.17 -7.34 -7.92
N PRO A 99 -5.63 -7.71 -9.13
CA PRO A 99 -5.22 -7.02 -10.35
C PRO A 99 -5.39 -5.50 -10.25
N ALA A 100 -6.54 -5.06 -9.76
CA ALA A 100 -6.81 -3.67 -9.44
C ALA A 100 -7.72 -3.55 -8.21
N GLY A 101 -7.53 -2.51 -7.40
CA GLY A 101 -8.37 -2.28 -6.22
C GLY A 101 -9.85 -2.02 -6.57
N ILE A 102 -10.14 -1.43 -7.73
CA ILE A 102 -11.53 -1.27 -8.21
C ILE A 102 -12.18 -2.62 -8.55
N ILE A 103 -11.42 -3.57 -9.08
CA ILE A 103 -11.93 -4.92 -9.38
C ILE A 103 -12.34 -5.62 -8.08
N ALA A 104 -11.54 -5.50 -7.02
CA ALA A 104 -11.90 -6.04 -5.70
C ALA A 104 -13.18 -5.40 -5.13
N VAL A 105 -13.37 -4.10 -5.30
CA VAL A 105 -14.60 -3.41 -4.87
C VAL A 105 -15.80 -3.91 -5.66
N ASN A 106 -15.69 -3.98 -7.00
CA ASN A 106 -16.77 -4.44 -7.86
C ASN A 106 -17.17 -5.89 -7.52
N HIS A 107 -16.21 -6.79 -7.36
CA HIS A 107 -16.48 -8.17 -6.98
C HIS A 107 -17.11 -8.33 -5.60
N ALA A 108 -16.80 -7.43 -4.66
CA ALA A 108 -17.48 -7.38 -3.38
C ALA A 108 -18.94 -6.92 -3.56
N GLN A 109 -19.19 -5.88 -4.35
CA GLN A 109 -20.55 -5.39 -4.62
C GLN A 109 -21.42 -6.45 -5.31
N GLU A 110 -20.87 -7.18 -6.30
CA GLU A 110 -21.53 -8.32 -6.95
C GLU A 110 -21.93 -9.44 -5.97
N ARG A 111 -21.27 -9.51 -4.81
CA ARG A 111 -21.54 -10.48 -3.74
C ARG A 111 -22.42 -9.92 -2.62
N GLY A 112 -23.06 -8.77 -2.84
CA GLY A 112 -24.02 -8.17 -1.91
C GLY A 112 -23.42 -7.23 -0.87
N TYR A 113 -22.13 -6.86 -0.98
CA TYR A 113 -21.56 -5.80 -0.14
C TYR A 113 -22.08 -4.44 -0.62
N SER A 114 -23.02 -3.87 0.11
CA SER A 114 -23.80 -2.71 -0.32
C SER A 114 -23.08 -1.36 -0.15
N ILE A 115 -22.08 -1.29 0.74
CA ILE A 115 -21.37 -0.04 1.04
C ILE A 115 -19.90 -0.10 0.59
N ALA A 116 -19.51 0.88 -0.21
CA ALA A 116 -18.12 1.23 -0.46
C ALA A 116 -17.94 2.70 -0.06
N TYR A 117 -17.09 2.95 0.92
CA TYR A 117 -16.75 4.29 1.39
C TYR A 117 -15.25 4.51 1.18
N VAL A 118 -14.94 5.63 0.55
CA VAL A 118 -13.58 6.15 0.40
C VAL A 118 -13.68 7.53 1.03
N GLY A 119 -12.97 7.72 2.15
CA GLY A 119 -12.97 8.95 2.94
C GLY A 119 -12.80 10.20 2.09
#